data_AF-A0AAW8DDM3-F1
#
_entry.id   AF-A0AAW8DDM3-F1
#
_cell.length_a   1.000
_cell.length_b   1.000
_cell.length_c   1.000
_cell.angle_alpha   90.00
_cell.angle_beta   90.00
_cell.angle_gamma   90.00
#
_symmetry.space_group_name_H-M   'P 1'
#
loop_
_entity.id
_entity.type
_entity.pdbx_description
1 polymer ?
#
loop_
_entity_poly.entity_id
_entity_poly.type
_entity_poly.pdbx_seq_one_letter_code
_entity_poly.pdbx_strand_id
1 'polypeptide(L)'
;MADQKPREPRKMRTSVKGPLMFSAFWGVVIFFAVLIFASGGSARTPRFDLAFTGAGIAFIVSLVLAAMLSMSHKENAEHLGKGSGVNLSSRKPGQGHGSAAPQAGSETETPDAD
;
A
#
# COMPACT_ATOMS: atom_id res chain seq x y z
N MET A 1 7.29 -26.11 -25.14
CA MET A 1 7.46 -24.79 -25.79
C MET A 1 6.58 -23.81 -25.03
N ALA A 2 7.15 -22.78 -24.41
CA ALA A 2 6.38 -21.85 -23.58
C ALA A 2 5.72 -20.81 -24.49
N ASP A 3 4.38 -20.77 -24.50
CA ASP A 3 3.59 -19.75 -25.16
C ASP A 3 3.91 -18.38 -24.56
N GLN A 4 4.76 -17.61 -25.24
CA GLN A 4 4.87 -16.17 -25.00
C GLN A 4 3.69 -15.48 -25.65
N LYS A 5 2.56 -15.42 -24.93
CA LYS A 5 1.44 -14.55 -25.31
C LYS A 5 1.97 -13.12 -25.45
N PRO A 6 1.81 -12.45 -26.60
CA PRO A 6 2.32 -11.10 -26.80
C PRO A 6 1.63 -10.20 -25.80
N ARG A 7 2.40 -9.66 -24.84
CA ARG A 7 1.93 -8.58 -23.96
C ARG A 7 1.61 -7.40 -24.87
N GLU A 8 0.32 -7.14 -25.02
CA GLU A 8 -0.21 -5.93 -25.64
C GLU A 8 0.57 -4.73 -25.09
N PRO A 9 1.02 -3.79 -25.94
CA PRO A 9 1.78 -2.64 -25.48
C PRO A 9 0.89 -1.89 -24.50
N ARG A 10 1.19 -2.00 -23.20
CA ARG A 10 0.56 -1.18 -22.17
C ARG A 10 0.91 0.25 -22.51
N LYS A 11 0.01 0.91 -23.26
CA LYS A 11 -0.08 2.36 -23.41
C LYS A 11 -0.48 2.93 -22.06
N MET A 12 0.37 2.71 -21.06
CA MET A 12 0.35 3.42 -19.81
C MET A 12 0.93 4.78 -20.15
N ARG A 13 0.10 5.62 -20.77
CA ARG A 13 0.30 7.06 -20.76
C ARG A 13 0.12 7.44 -19.30
N THR A 14 1.14 7.19 -18.49
CA THR A 14 1.21 7.70 -17.12
C THR A 14 1.00 9.19 -17.29
N SER A 15 -0.15 9.68 -16.83
CA SER A 15 -0.56 11.04 -17.14
C SER A 15 0.33 11.98 -16.35
N VAL A 16 1.47 12.36 -16.93
CA VAL A 16 2.43 13.31 -16.34
C VAL A 16 1.78 14.66 -16.07
N LYS A 17 0.63 14.93 -16.70
CA LYS A 17 -0.15 16.15 -16.53
C LYS A 17 -0.62 16.36 -15.08
N GLY A 18 -0.95 15.29 -14.35
CA GLY A 18 -1.38 15.41 -12.94
C GLY A 18 -0.26 15.96 -12.05
N PRO A 19 0.86 15.23 -11.90
CA PRO A 19 2.03 15.70 -11.16
C PRO A 19 2.54 17.06 -11.63
N LEU A 20 2.56 17.29 -12.95
CA LEU A 20 3.07 18.54 -13.53
C LEU A 20 2.21 19.76 -13.20
N MET A 21 0.88 19.64 -13.25
CA MET A 21 -0.02 20.75 -12.89
C MET A 21 0.03 21.03 -11.39
N PHE A 22 0.13 19.98 -10.56
CA PHE A 22 0.24 20.12 -9.11
C PHE A 22 1.53 20.85 -8.70
N SER A 23 2.67 20.47 -9.26
CA SER A 23 3.94 21.12 -8.95
C SER A 23 4.02 22.55 -9.52
N ALA A 24 3.48 22.78 -10.72
CA ALA A 24 3.45 24.11 -11.32
C ALA A 24 2.65 25.11 -10.47
N PHE A 25 1.51 24.68 -9.93
CA PHE A 25 0.71 25.48 -9.00
C PHE A 25 1.54 25.95 -7.79
N TRP A 26 2.24 25.02 -7.13
CA TRP A 26 3.09 25.36 -6.00
C TRP A 26 4.26 26.27 -6.36
N GLY A 27 4.86 26.08 -7.54
CA GLY A 27 5.90 26.98 -8.05
C GLY A 27 5.40 28.42 -8.17
N VAL A 28 4.20 28.63 -8.72
CA VAL A 28 3.59 29.96 -8.86
C VAL A 28 3.29 30.57 -7.49
N VAL A 29 2.70 29.81 -6.56
CA VAL A 29 2.39 30.30 -5.20
C VAL A 29 3.66 30.76 -4.48
N ILE A 30 4.72 29.95 -4.51
CA ILE A 30 5.99 30.28 -3.86
C ILE A 30 6.70 31.45 -4.55
N PHE A 31 6.62 31.56 -5.87
CA PHE A 31 7.17 32.70 -6.60
C PHE A 31 6.60 34.03 -6.06
N PHE A 32 5.27 34.14 -5.99
CA PHE A 32 4.62 35.35 -5.47
C PHE A 32 4.87 35.55 -3.98
N ALA A 33 4.87 34.48 -3.19
CA ALA A 33 5.22 34.57 -1.78
C ALA A 33 6.63 35.16 -1.60
N VAL A 34 7.64 34.62 -2.29
CA VAL A 34 9.02 35.10 -2.21
C VAL A 34 9.14 36.53 -2.74
N LEU A 35 8.47 36.88 -3.84
CA LEU A 35 8.48 38.26 -4.32
C LEU A 35 7.95 39.25 -3.29
N ILE A 36 6.86 38.92 -2.59
CA ILE A 36 6.26 39.79 -1.58
C ILE A 36 7.14 39.83 -0.32
N PHE A 37 7.48 38.67 0.25
CA PHE A 37 8.17 38.58 1.53
C PHE A 37 9.65 38.98 1.43
N ALA A 38 10.36 38.61 0.35
CA ALA A 38 11.79 38.89 0.23
C ALA A 38 12.10 40.31 -0.29
N SER A 39 11.15 40.95 -0.97
CA SER A 39 11.29 42.35 -1.37
C SER A 39 11.01 43.30 -0.19
N GLY A 40 10.34 42.84 0.87
CA GLY A 40 10.21 43.60 2.12
C GLY A 40 9.33 44.85 2.02
N GLY A 41 8.45 44.94 1.00
CA GLY A 41 7.60 46.10 0.72
C GLY A 41 8.13 47.01 -0.40
N SER A 42 7.22 47.74 -1.05
CA SER A 42 7.36 48.47 -2.34
C SER A 42 8.57 49.42 -2.51
N ALA A 43 9.37 49.66 -1.48
CA ALA A 43 10.53 50.56 -1.52
C ALA A 43 11.85 49.87 -1.91
N ARG A 44 11.89 48.53 -2.03
CA ARG A 44 13.10 47.78 -2.41
C ARG A 44 12.96 47.14 -3.79
N THR A 45 14.08 46.98 -4.48
CA THR A 45 14.17 46.29 -5.76
C THR A 45 13.62 44.85 -5.63
N PRO A 46 12.70 44.44 -6.52
CA PRO A 46 12.12 43.10 -6.49
C PRO A 46 13.20 42.02 -6.67
N ARG A 47 13.24 41.05 -5.75
CA ARG A 47 14.23 39.96 -5.78
C ARG A 47 13.78 38.79 -6.67
N PHE A 48 13.74 39.03 -7.98
CA PHE A 48 13.36 38.01 -8.95
C PHE A 48 14.25 36.76 -8.93
N ASP A 49 15.55 36.94 -8.70
CA ASP A 49 16.51 35.84 -8.58
C ASP A 49 16.10 34.84 -7.49
N LEU A 50 15.77 35.37 -6.29
CA LEU A 50 15.31 34.54 -5.19
C LEU A 50 13.92 33.93 -5.45
N ALA A 51 13.04 34.66 -6.13
CA ALA A 51 11.71 34.16 -6.47
C ALA A 51 11.76 33.01 -7.49
N PHE A 52 12.58 33.10 -8.54
CA PHE A 52 12.79 32.01 -9.49
C PHE A 52 13.47 30.81 -8.84
N THR A 53 14.47 31.05 -8.00
CA THR A 53 15.14 29.99 -7.24
C THR A 53 14.15 29.26 -6.32
N GLY A 54 13.38 30.02 -5.53
CA GLY A 54 12.37 29.45 -4.62
C GLY A 54 11.27 28.69 -5.36
N ALA A 55 10.75 29.25 -6.45
CA ALA A 55 9.75 28.61 -7.29
C ALA A 55 10.26 27.31 -7.92
N GLY A 56 11.50 27.32 -8.43
CA GLY A 56 12.16 26.14 -9.00
C GLY A 56 12.34 25.03 -7.97
N ILE A 57 12.81 25.36 -6.76
CA ILE A 57 12.95 24.39 -5.67
C ILE A 57 11.58 23.79 -5.30
N ALA A 58 10.57 24.64 -5.09
CA ALA A 58 9.23 24.18 -4.74
C ALA A 58 8.61 23.28 -5.81
N PHE A 59 8.82 23.61 -7.09
CA PHE A 59 8.38 22.81 -8.22
C PHE A 59 9.04 21.43 -8.24
N ILE A 60 10.36 21.36 -8.11
CA ILE A 60 11.12 20.11 -8.13
C ILE A 60 10.74 19.23 -6.93
N VAL A 61 10.70 19.80 -5.73
CA VAL A 61 10.31 19.07 -4.50
C VAL A 61 8.89 18.52 -4.65
N SER A 62 7.97 19.30 -5.19
CA SER A 62 6.58 18.85 -5.42
C SER A 62 6.51 17.72 -6.45
N LEU A 63 7.29 17.78 -7.54
CA LEU A 63 7.38 16.68 -8.51
C LEU A 63 7.95 15.41 -7.88
N VAL A 64 9.01 15.55 -7.08
CA VAL A 64 9.64 14.43 -6.38
C VAL A 64 8.64 13.78 -5.43
N LEU A 65 7.90 14.57 -4.64
CA LEU A 65 6.84 14.05 -3.77
C LEU A 65 5.72 13.38 -4.56
N ALA A 66 5.23 14.00 -5.63
CA ALA A 66 4.19 13.42 -6.46
C ALA A 66 4.64 12.10 -7.11
N ALA A 67 5.91 12.01 -7.53
CA ALA A 67 6.52 10.79 -8.06
C ALA A 67 6.63 9.70 -6.98
N MET A 68 7.11 10.04 -5.78
CA MET A 68 7.20 9.10 -4.66
C MET A 68 5.82 8.57 -4.26
N LEU A 69 4.82 9.45 -4.17
CA LEU A 69 3.43 9.04 -3.90
C LEU A 69 2.87 8.14 -5.01
N SER A 70 3.20 8.43 -6.27
CA SER A 70 2.79 7.59 -7.41
C SER A 70 3.43 6.20 -7.38
N MET A 71 4.63 6.05 -6.81
CA MET A 71 5.28 4.76 -6.60
C MET A 71 4.79 4.02 -5.35
N SER A 72 4.22 4.73 -4.38
CA SER A 72 3.70 4.14 -3.13
C SER A 72 2.51 3.22 -3.37
N HIS A 73 1.75 3.42 -4.45
CA HIS A 73 0.62 2.56 -4.79
C HIS A 73 1.08 1.38 -5.66
N LYS A 74 1.65 0.36 -5.00
CA LYS A 74 1.95 -0.92 -5.65
C LYS A 74 0.81 -1.87 -5.39
N GLU A 75 -0.04 -2.07 -6.41
CA GLU A 75 -1.06 -3.13 -6.44
C GLU A 75 -0.38 -4.46 -6.06
N ASN A 76 -0.77 -5.02 -4.92
CA ASN A 76 -0.27 -6.32 -4.49
C ASN A 76 -0.82 -7.37 -5.46
N ALA A 77 0.02 -8.28 -5.95
CA ALA A 77 -0.44 -9.28 -6.89
C ALA A 77 -1.54 -10.14 -6.23
N GLU A 78 -2.65 -10.40 -6.93
CA GLU A 78 -3.84 -11.08 -6.39
C GLU A 78 -3.53 -12.44 -5.71
N HIS A 79 -2.41 -13.06 -6.07
CA HIS A 79 -1.94 -14.32 -5.48
C HIS A 79 -1.24 -14.16 -4.12
N LEU A 80 -0.76 -12.96 -3.77
CA LEU A 80 -0.14 -12.66 -2.47
C LEU A 80 -1.17 -12.21 -1.41
N GLY A 81 -2.37 -11.80 -1.83
CA GLY A 81 -3.49 -11.47 -0.93
C GLY A 81 -4.36 -12.67 -0.53
N LYS A 82 -4.14 -13.85 -1.12
CA LYS A 82 -4.99 -15.04 -0.94
C LYS A 82 -4.85 -15.74 0.42
N GLY A 83 -3.96 -15.26 1.29
CA GLY A 83 -3.60 -15.97 2.51
C GLY A 83 -2.84 -17.25 2.18
N SER A 84 -1.90 -17.64 3.04
CA SER A 84 -1.04 -18.81 2.81
C SER A 84 -1.81 -20.14 2.68
N GLY A 85 -3.12 -20.17 2.96
CA GLY A 85 -3.94 -21.37 2.85
C GLY A 85 -3.39 -22.54 3.69
N VAL A 86 -2.60 -22.24 4.73
CA VAL A 86 -2.11 -23.25 5.66
C VAL A 86 -3.31 -23.80 6.38
N ASN A 87 -3.77 -24.96 5.92
CA ASN A 87 -4.69 -25.82 6.63
C ASN A 87 -4.01 -26.17 7.96
N LEU A 88 -4.32 -25.41 9.01
CA LEU A 88 -4.21 -25.86 10.39
C LEU A 88 -5.26 -26.94 10.60
N SER A 89 -5.14 -28.06 9.88
CA SER A 89 -5.75 -29.31 10.32
C SER A 89 -5.02 -29.65 11.60
N SER A 90 -5.61 -29.22 12.72
CA SER A 90 -5.33 -29.70 14.07
C SER A 90 -5.45 -31.22 14.01
N ARG A 91 -4.32 -31.88 13.71
CA ARG A 91 -4.19 -33.33 13.77
C ARG A 91 -4.53 -33.70 15.20
N LYS A 92 -5.72 -34.25 15.36
CA LYS A 92 -6.27 -34.78 16.61
C LYS A 92 -5.14 -35.50 17.36
N PRO A 93 -4.71 -35.04 18.55
CA PRO A 93 -3.77 -35.80 19.34
C PRO A 93 -4.44 -37.14 19.64
N GLY A 94 -3.67 -38.20 19.46
CA GLY A 94 -4.12 -39.57 19.43
C GLY A 94 -5.17 -39.89 20.47
N GLN A 95 -6.31 -40.38 19.97
CA GLN A 95 -6.95 -41.51 20.59
C GLN A 95 -5.90 -42.62 20.72
N GLY A 96 -5.49 -42.90 21.96
CA GLY A 96 -4.58 -43.99 22.28
C GLY A 96 -3.40 -43.56 23.12
N HIS A 97 -3.63 -43.35 24.42
CA HIS A 97 -2.91 -43.98 25.54
C HIS A 97 -3.25 -43.21 26.81
N GLY A 98 -4.18 -43.75 27.59
CA GLY A 98 -4.64 -43.13 28.83
C GLY A 98 -5.45 -44.10 29.68
N SER A 99 -4.70 -44.98 30.35
CA SER A 99 -5.01 -45.54 31.66
C SER A 99 -5.97 -46.74 31.75
N ALA A 100 -5.41 -47.78 32.37
CA ALA A 100 -6.02 -49.00 32.84
C ALA A 100 -7.18 -48.77 33.84
N ALA A 101 -8.02 -49.80 33.95
CA ALA A 101 -9.25 -49.96 34.71
C ALA A 101 -9.19 -49.51 36.20
N PRO A 102 -10.36 -49.37 36.85
CA PRO A 102 -10.89 -50.52 37.59
C PRO A 102 -12.39 -50.80 37.40
N GLN A 103 -12.74 -52.08 37.55
CA GLN A 103 -14.10 -52.63 37.67
C GLN A 103 -14.86 -52.08 38.89
N ALA A 104 -16.17 -51.85 38.70
CA ALA A 104 -17.29 -51.94 39.67
C ALA A 104 -18.51 -51.38 38.91
N GLY A 105 -19.62 -52.07 38.63
CA GLY A 105 -20.46 -52.96 39.43
C GLY A 105 -21.93 -52.52 39.16
N SER A 106 -22.89 -53.45 39.30
CA SER A 106 -24.38 -53.34 39.19
C SER A 106 -24.96 -53.07 37.78
N GLU A 107 -25.65 -54.04 37.15
CA GLU A 107 -27.10 -54.39 37.30
C GLU A 107 -27.97 -53.20 36.86
N THR A 108 -28.89 -53.27 35.90
CA THR A 108 -30.08 -54.15 35.65
C THR A 108 -30.54 -53.76 34.21
N GLU A 109 -31.19 -54.52 33.31
CA GLU A 109 -32.48 -55.19 33.41
C GLU A 109 -32.82 -55.81 32.01
N THR A 110 -33.32 -57.04 32.05
CA THR A 110 -34.23 -57.78 31.12
C THR A 110 -34.01 -57.88 29.59
N PRO A 111 -33.96 -59.12 29.06
CA PRO A 111 -34.33 -59.44 27.69
C PRO A 111 -35.77 -60.02 27.62
N ASP A 112 -36.61 -59.44 26.77
CA ASP A 112 -37.80 -60.04 26.14
C ASP A 112 -37.49 -60.12 24.63
N ALA A 113 -37.93 -61.06 23.79
CA ALA A 113 -38.60 -62.35 23.88
C ALA A 113 -38.56 -62.91 22.43
N ASP A 114 -38.29 -64.21 22.25
CA ASP A 114 -38.86 -65.11 21.22
C ASP A 114 -38.19 -66.50 21.28
#